data_AF-A0A5S9M7P4-F1
#
_entry.id   AF-A0A5S9M7P4-F1
#
_cell.length_a   1.000
_cell.length_b   1.000
_cell.length_c   1.000
_cell.angle_alpha   90.00
_cell.angle_beta   90.00
_cell.angle_gamma   90.00
#
_symmetry.space_group_name_H-M   'P 1'
#
loop_
_entity.id
_entity.type
_entity.pdbx_description
1 polymer ?
#
loop_
_entity_poly.entity_id
_entity_poly.type
_entity_poly.pdbx_seq_one_letter_code
_entity_poly.pdbx_strand_id
1 'polypeptide(L)'
;MYDDNPDWRLFFGLIENLYQEHPVRIDIAGTVESIAPITKDHLYECYETFYHPSNMLLFVVGPVDPKQILDQVRANQAKKPFTDQPEIKRKDINEPEGVYRKEYELPMNVQGSKCMFGLKTKNPHKKGNQLLKHELGMNLILETLFGKKAPYNMNRCMKRA
;
A
#
# COMPACT_ATOMS: atom_id res chain seq x y z
N MET A 1 -7.23 -18.79 -4.09
CA MET A 1 -7.04 -18.36 -2.67
C MET A 1 -7.47 -16.92 -2.47
N TYR A 2 -6.82 -15.93 -3.12
CA TYR A 2 -7.22 -14.52 -2.97
C TYR A 2 -8.55 -14.21 -3.66
N ASP A 3 -8.78 -14.76 -4.86
CA ASP A 3 -10.05 -14.57 -5.55
C ASP A 3 -11.25 -15.26 -4.87
N ASP A 4 -10.96 -16.30 -4.09
CA ASP A 4 -11.95 -17.03 -3.30
C ASP A 4 -12.19 -16.42 -1.91
N ASN A 5 -11.43 -15.37 -1.54
CA ASN A 5 -11.56 -14.69 -0.26
C ASN A 5 -12.42 -13.43 -0.40
N PRO A 6 -13.65 -13.40 0.16
CA PRO A 6 -14.56 -12.26 0.00
C PRO A 6 -14.04 -10.95 0.59
N ASP A 7 -13.27 -10.98 1.68
CA ASP A 7 -12.70 -9.76 2.28
C ASP A 7 -11.59 -9.17 1.40
N TRP A 8 -10.80 -10.04 0.77
CA TRP A 8 -9.78 -9.62 -0.18
C TRP A 8 -10.40 -9.05 -1.46
N ARG A 9 -11.39 -9.74 -2.05
CA ARG A 9 -12.13 -9.25 -3.22
C ARG A 9 -12.86 -7.94 -2.95
N LEU A 10 -13.38 -7.74 -1.73
CA LEU A 10 -14.00 -6.48 -1.34
C LEU A 10 -12.99 -5.34 -1.27
N PHE A 11 -11.84 -5.55 -0.60
CA PHE A 11 -10.81 -4.53 -0.44
C PHE A 11 -10.15 -4.16 -1.77
N PHE A 12 -9.60 -5.15 -2.49
CA PHE A 12 -8.95 -4.89 -3.78
C PHE A 12 -9.95 -4.49 -4.87
N GLY A 13 -11.18 -5.02 -4.83
CA GLY A 13 -12.25 -4.55 -5.71
C GLY A 13 -12.54 -3.06 -5.51
N LEU A 14 -12.50 -2.55 -4.27
CA LEU A 14 -12.62 -1.09 -4.06
C LEU A 14 -11.46 -0.34 -4.71
N ILE A 15 -10.21 -0.76 -4.48
CA ILE A 15 -9.03 -0.09 -5.04
C ILE A 15 -9.06 -0.11 -6.57
N GLU A 16 -9.41 -1.26 -7.17
CA GLU A 16 -9.59 -1.42 -8.62
C GLU A 16 -10.62 -0.44 -9.19
N ASN A 17 -11.71 -0.20 -8.46
CA ASN A 17 -12.77 0.72 -8.86
C ASN A 17 -12.44 2.20 -8.57
N LEU A 18 -11.45 2.50 -7.73
CA LEU A 18 -11.00 3.87 -7.47
C LEU A 18 -10.00 4.38 -8.53
N TYR A 19 -9.14 3.51 -9.05
CA TYR A 19 -8.00 3.89 -9.88
C TYR A 19 -8.13 3.40 -11.33
N GLN A 20 -7.81 4.26 -12.28
CA GLN A 20 -7.93 4.01 -13.73
C GLN A 20 -6.61 3.48 -14.29
N GLU A 21 -5.52 4.21 -14.07
CA GLU A 21 -4.20 3.94 -14.68
C GLU A 21 -3.15 3.57 -13.62
N HIS A 22 -3.35 4.01 -12.38
CA HIS A 22 -2.37 3.83 -11.32
C HIS A 22 -2.22 2.34 -10.96
N PRO A 23 -0.98 1.79 -10.92
CA PRO A 23 -0.73 0.36 -10.72
C PRO A 23 -1.20 -0.18 -9.36
N VAL A 24 -1.51 0.70 -8.40
CA VAL A 24 -2.18 0.32 -7.14
C VAL A 24 -3.52 -0.40 -7.36
N ARG A 25 -4.15 -0.21 -8.54
CA ARG A 25 -5.36 -0.92 -8.93
C ARG A 25 -5.16 -2.42 -9.14
N ILE A 26 -3.92 -2.85 -9.36
CA ILE A 26 -3.56 -4.24 -9.60
C ILE A 26 -3.22 -4.87 -8.25
N ASP A 27 -3.63 -6.12 -8.04
CA ASP A 27 -3.25 -6.90 -6.86
C ASP A 27 -1.72 -6.90 -6.69
N ILE A 28 -1.25 -6.87 -5.44
CA ILE A 28 0.17 -6.90 -5.09
C ILE A 28 0.84 -8.15 -5.67
N ALA A 29 0.13 -9.28 -5.73
CA ALA A 29 0.64 -10.51 -6.33
C ALA A 29 0.80 -10.42 -7.87
N GLY A 30 0.13 -9.46 -8.52
CA GLY A 30 -0.04 -9.41 -9.97
C GLY A 30 -1.19 -10.30 -10.44
N THR A 31 -1.33 -10.43 -11.77
CA THR A 31 -2.27 -11.35 -12.41
C THR A 31 -1.55 -12.55 -12.99
N VAL A 32 -2.29 -13.62 -13.31
CA VAL A 32 -1.73 -14.80 -13.99
C VAL A 32 -1.01 -14.37 -15.28
N GLU A 33 -1.63 -13.46 -16.03
CA GLU A 33 -1.11 -12.94 -17.30
C GLU A 33 0.15 -12.09 -17.10
N SER A 34 0.24 -11.30 -16.03
CA SER A 34 1.43 -10.50 -15.76
C SER A 34 2.59 -11.33 -15.19
N ILE A 35 2.28 -12.41 -14.48
CA ILE A 35 3.29 -13.27 -13.82
C ILE A 35 3.87 -14.28 -14.80
N ALA A 36 3.05 -14.87 -15.67
CA ALA A 36 3.47 -15.90 -16.62
C ALA A 36 4.73 -15.55 -17.46
N PRO A 37 4.92 -14.31 -17.94
CA PRO A 37 6.12 -13.93 -18.69
C PRO A 37 7.32 -13.49 -17.82
N ILE A 38 7.20 -13.49 -16.48
CA ILE A 38 8.33 -13.09 -15.61
C ILE A 38 9.45 -14.12 -15.73
N THR A 39 10.65 -13.63 -16.06
CA THR A 39 11.86 -14.45 -16.20
C THR A 39 12.78 -14.25 -15.00
N LYS A 40 13.76 -15.16 -14.87
CA LYS A 40 14.86 -15.00 -13.91
C LYS A 40 15.54 -13.64 -14.07
N ASP A 41 15.77 -13.19 -15.30
CA ASP A 41 16.50 -11.96 -15.59
C ASP A 41 15.71 -10.72 -15.12
N HIS A 42 14.38 -10.71 -15.28
CA HIS A 42 13.54 -9.64 -14.70
C HIS A 42 13.70 -9.55 -13.18
N LEU A 43 13.79 -10.71 -12.49
CA LEU A 43 13.97 -10.75 -11.04
C LEU A 43 15.34 -10.22 -10.60
N TYR A 44 16.41 -10.59 -11.30
CA TYR A 44 17.75 -10.06 -11.03
C TYR A 44 17.84 -8.57 -11.34
N GLU A 45 17.24 -8.11 -12.44
CA GLU A 45 17.19 -6.69 -12.77
C GLU A 45 16.50 -5.88 -11.65
N CYS A 46 15.34 -6.36 -11.18
CA CYS A 46 14.62 -5.72 -10.08
C CYS A 46 15.41 -5.79 -8.76
N TYR A 47 16.04 -6.92 -8.44
CA TYR A 47 16.87 -7.07 -7.25
C TYR A 47 18.06 -6.11 -7.28
N GLU A 48 18.85 -6.15 -8.36
CA GLU A 48 20.03 -5.30 -8.47
C GLU A 48 19.66 -3.81 -8.53
N THR A 49 18.51 -3.44 -9.11
CA THR A 49 18.07 -2.04 -9.15
C THR A 49 17.53 -1.54 -7.81
N PHE A 50 16.71 -2.33 -7.10
CA PHE A 50 15.95 -1.82 -5.95
C PHE A 50 16.47 -2.25 -4.57
N TYR A 51 17.29 -3.31 -4.47
CA TYR A 51 17.86 -3.80 -3.20
C TYR A 51 19.27 -3.27 -2.88
N HIS A 52 19.75 -2.27 -3.62
CA HIS A 52 20.99 -1.61 -3.26
C HIS A 52 20.83 -0.84 -1.93
N PRO A 53 21.82 -0.87 -0.99
CA PRO A 53 21.68 -0.22 0.32
C PRO A 53 21.37 1.28 0.26
N SER A 54 21.73 1.98 -0.82
CA SER A 54 21.38 3.39 -1.01
C SER A 54 19.88 3.65 -1.18
N ASN A 55 19.10 2.61 -1.49
CA ASN A 55 17.64 2.64 -1.62
C ASN A 55 16.92 1.89 -0.48
N MET A 56 17.63 1.53 0.61
CA MET A 56 17.08 0.77 1.73
C MET A 56 17.22 1.53 3.06
N LEU A 57 16.34 1.20 4.02
CA LEU A 57 16.38 1.70 5.39
C LEU A 57 16.34 0.52 6.37
N LEU A 58 17.17 0.58 7.41
CA LEU A 58 17.19 -0.40 8.51
C LEU A 58 16.75 0.28 9.81
N PHE A 59 15.73 -0.29 10.46
CA PHE A 59 15.28 0.13 11.77
C PHE A 59 15.53 -0.99 12.78
N VAL A 60 16.09 -0.65 13.95
CA VAL A 60 16.34 -1.58 15.06
C VAL A 60 15.70 -1.02 16.32
N VAL A 61 14.79 -1.77 16.92
CA VAL A 61 14.04 -1.36 18.12
C VAL A 61 14.09 -2.49 19.15
N GLY A 62 14.50 -2.17 20.37
CA GLY A 62 14.61 -3.14 21.46
C GLY A 62 15.66 -2.73 22.50
N PRO A 63 15.91 -3.60 23.50
CA PRO A 63 16.93 -3.37 24.52
C PRO A 63 18.33 -3.63 23.96
N VAL A 64 18.81 -2.76 23.08
CA VAL A 64 20.12 -2.85 22.42
C VAL A 64 20.97 -1.63 22.74
N ASP A 65 22.29 -1.78 22.70
CA ASP A 65 23.22 -0.65 22.69
C ASP A 65 23.33 -0.09 21.25
N PRO A 66 22.84 1.14 20.98
CA PRO A 66 22.85 1.70 19.64
C PRO A 66 24.26 1.79 19.02
N LYS A 67 25.28 2.05 19.83
CA LYS A 67 26.65 2.18 19.35
C LYS A 67 27.17 0.83 18.86
N GLN A 68 26.97 -0.22 19.66
CA GLN A 68 27.39 -1.57 19.28
C GLN A 68 26.69 -2.05 18.00
N ILE A 69 25.39 -1.79 17.86
CA ILE A 69 24.64 -2.16 16.65
C ILE A 69 25.15 -1.38 15.43
N LEU A 70 25.39 -0.07 15.55
CA LEU A 70 25.92 0.73 14.44
C LEU A 70 27.31 0.24 14.01
N ASP A 71 28.18 -0.10 14.96
CA ASP A 71 29.51 -0.61 14.66
C ASP A 71 29.46 -1.98 13.97
N GLN A 72 28.56 -2.88 14.41
CA GLN A 72 28.32 -4.16 13.74
C GLN A 72 27.77 -3.99 12.33
N VAL A 73 26.80 -3.09 12.13
CA VAL A 73 26.22 -2.80 10.82
C VAL A 73 27.29 -2.25 9.89
N ARG A 74 28.07 -1.26 10.32
CA ARG A 74 29.17 -0.69 9.53
C ARG A 74 30.21 -1.74 9.16
N ALA A 75 30.64 -2.57 10.11
CA ALA A 75 31.60 -3.65 9.87
C ALA A 75 31.05 -4.72 8.91
N ASN A 76 29.75 -5.00 8.94
CA ASN A 76 29.11 -5.92 7.99
C ASN A 76 29.05 -5.33 6.58
N GLN A 77 28.63 -4.07 6.44
CA GLN A 77 28.48 -3.42 5.14
C GLN A 77 29.83 -3.17 4.47
N ALA A 78 30.87 -2.81 5.23
CA ALA A 78 32.22 -2.59 4.70
C ALA A 78 32.88 -3.84 4.09
N LYS A 79 32.40 -5.05 4.41
CA LYS A 79 32.89 -6.31 3.83
C LYS A 79 32.22 -6.68 2.51
N LYS A 80 31.17 -5.96 2.11
CA LYS A 80 30.38 -6.28 0.91
C LYS A 80 30.79 -5.39 -0.25
N PRO A 81 30.90 -5.92 -1.48
CA PRO A 81 31.41 -5.19 -2.62
C PRO A 81 30.33 -4.33 -3.28
N PHE A 82 29.69 -3.43 -2.52
CA PHE A 82 28.71 -2.51 -3.09
C PHE A 82 29.43 -1.45 -3.93
N THR A 83 28.84 -1.13 -5.08
CA THR A 83 29.30 -0.07 -5.98
C THR A 83 28.27 1.03 -6.03
N ASP A 84 28.67 2.24 -6.43
CA ASP A 84 27.71 3.32 -6.66
C ASP A 84 26.66 2.88 -7.68
N GLN A 85 25.41 3.26 -7.41
CA GLN A 85 24.29 3.00 -8.30
C GLN A 85 23.74 4.27 -8.92
N PRO A 86 23.29 4.21 -10.18
CA PRO A 86 22.63 5.33 -10.81
C PRO A 86 21.31 5.65 -10.10
N GLU A 87 20.84 6.89 -10.28
CA GLU A 87 19.54 7.29 -9.76
C GLU A 87 18.41 6.47 -10.40
N ILE A 88 17.53 5.92 -9.55
CA ILE A 88 16.36 5.17 -9.98
C ILE A 88 15.30 6.15 -10.50
N LYS A 89 15.06 6.11 -11.82
CA LYS A 89 14.00 6.91 -12.46
C LYS A 89 12.65 6.22 -12.30
N ARG A 90 11.72 6.87 -11.59
CA ARG A 90 10.34 6.39 -11.46
C ARG A 90 9.50 6.93 -12.62
N LYS A 91 8.63 6.08 -13.17
CA LYS A 91 7.70 6.46 -14.23
C LYS A 91 6.63 7.40 -13.68
N ASP A 92 6.38 8.50 -14.38
CA ASP A 92 5.23 9.36 -14.09
C ASP A 92 3.93 8.67 -14.48
N ILE A 93 2.96 8.71 -13.58
CA ILE A 93 1.65 8.10 -13.76
C ILE A 93 0.62 9.23 -13.78
N ASN A 94 -0.05 9.41 -14.92
CA ASN A 94 -1.13 10.39 -15.05
C ASN A 94 -2.46 9.74 -14.66
N GLU A 95 -2.78 9.78 -13.37
CA GLU A 95 -4.03 9.24 -12.84
C GLU A 95 -5.12 10.33 -12.78
N PRO A 96 -6.29 10.11 -13.43
CA PRO A 96 -7.40 11.08 -13.36
C PRO A 96 -7.93 11.28 -11.93
N GLU A 97 -8.39 12.50 -11.62
CA GLU A 97 -8.96 12.81 -10.29
C GLU A 97 -10.23 12.00 -9.98
N GLY A 98 -11.00 11.63 -11.00
CA GLY A 98 -12.24 10.88 -10.84
C GLY A 98 -12.01 9.41 -10.46
N VAL A 99 -12.96 8.83 -9.73
CA VAL A 99 -13.00 7.37 -9.52
C VAL A 99 -13.28 6.65 -10.83
N TYR A 100 -12.73 5.46 -11.03
CA TYR A 100 -12.95 4.67 -12.25
C TYR A 100 -14.41 4.20 -12.34
N ARG A 101 -14.92 3.60 -11.26
CA ARG A 101 -16.29 3.11 -11.15
C ARG A 101 -16.86 3.47 -9.78
N LYS A 102 -18.03 4.12 -9.78
CA LYS A 102 -18.67 4.63 -8.55
C LYS A 102 -19.28 3.51 -7.70
N GLU A 103 -19.83 2.49 -8.36
CA GLU A 103 -20.55 1.38 -7.73
C GLU A 103 -20.23 0.07 -8.44
N TYR A 104 -19.96 -0.97 -7.66
CA TYR A 104 -19.70 -2.32 -8.15
C TYR A 104 -20.19 -3.35 -7.15
N GLU A 105 -20.87 -4.36 -7.66
CA GLU A 105 -21.35 -5.50 -6.87
C GLU A 105 -20.76 -6.79 -7.44
N LEU A 106 -20.28 -7.65 -6.55
CA LEU A 106 -19.72 -8.95 -6.88
C LEU A 106 -20.44 -10.03 -6.07
N PRO A 107 -21.27 -10.87 -6.71
CA PRO A 107 -21.87 -12.02 -6.05
C PRO A 107 -20.80 -13.03 -5.61
N MET A 108 -20.79 -13.39 -4.32
CA MET A 108 -19.88 -14.39 -3.75
C MET A 108 -20.61 -15.21 -2.68
N ASN A 109 -20.06 -16.37 -2.34
CA ASN A 109 -20.59 -17.20 -1.25
C ASN A 109 -20.17 -16.60 0.11
N VAL A 110 -21.04 -15.77 0.69
CA VAL A 110 -20.84 -15.13 1.99
C VAL A 110 -22.04 -15.37 2.89
N GLN A 111 -21.81 -15.44 4.21
CA GLN A 111 -22.89 -15.59 5.19
C GLN A 111 -23.77 -14.32 5.32
N GLY A 112 -23.23 -13.16 4.96
CA GLY A 112 -23.95 -11.89 4.96
C GLY A 112 -23.30 -10.89 4.01
N SER A 113 -24.09 -9.96 3.49
CA SER A 113 -23.62 -8.93 2.57
C SER A 113 -22.51 -8.09 3.20
N LYS A 114 -21.48 -7.79 2.41
CA LYS A 114 -20.37 -6.94 2.80
C LYS A 114 -20.34 -5.71 1.90
N CYS A 115 -19.97 -4.57 2.45
CA CYS A 115 -19.92 -3.30 1.72
C CYS A 115 -18.70 -2.50 2.18
N MET A 116 -18.04 -1.81 1.24
CA MET A 116 -16.92 -0.93 1.52
C MET A 116 -17.05 0.35 0.69
N PHE A 117 -16.79 1.49 1.32
CA PHE A 117 -16.79 2.80 0.68
C PHE A 117 -15.37 3.34 0.62
N GLY A 118 -15.01 3.93 -0.51
CA GLY A 118 -13.71 4.55 -0.73
C GLY A 118 -13.84 6.00 -1.14
N LEU A 119 -12.87 6.81 -0.69
CA LEU A 119 -12.72 8.20 -1.09
C LEU A 119 -11.37 8.36 -1.77
N LYS A 120 -11.38 8.74 -3.05
CA LYS A 120 -10.16 9.08 -3.77
C LYS A 120 -9.74 10.50 -3.41
N THR A 121 -8.58 10.64 -2.78
CA THR A 121 -8.08 11.93 -2.32
C THR A 121 -7.53 12.76 -3.48
N LYS A 122 -7.76 14.08 -3.43
CA LYS A 122 -7.15 15.03 -4.35
C LYS A 122 -5.74 15.40 -3.90
N ASN A 123 -4.89 15.81 -4.85
CA ASN A 123 -3.51 16.25 -4.60
C ASN A 123 -2.66 15.18 -3.87
N PRO A 124 -2.34 14.05 -4.54
CA PRO A 124 -1.64 12.92 -3.93
C PRO A 124 -0.13 13.19 -3.68
N HIS A 125 0.40 14.33 -4.12
CA HIS A 125 1.84 14.61 -4.10
C HIS A 125 2.35 15.26 -2.79
N LYS A 126 1.56 15.23 -1.71
CA LYS A 126 2.00 15.74 -0.40
C LYS A 126 3.18 14.89 0.10
N LYS A 127 4.19 15.52 0.71
CA LYS A 127 5.39 14.84 1.22
C LYS A 127 5.74 15.32 2.65
N GLY A 128 6.53 14.52 3.35
CA GLY A 128 7.07 14.84 4.67
C GLY A 128 6.01 15.32 5.66
N ASN A 129 6.27 16.43 6.34
CA ASN A 129 5.37 16.99 7.36
C ASN A 129 3.99 17.36 6.83
N GLN A 130 3.84 17.71 5.55
CA GLN A 130 2.53 18.01 4.98
C GLN A 130 1.68 16.75 4.81
N LEU A 131 2.29 15.65 4.37
CA LEU A 131 1.63 14.35 4.27
C LEU A 131 1.23 13.85 5.66
N LEU A 132 2.15 13.92 6.63
CA LEU A 132 1.89 13.50 8.01
C LEU A 132 0.72 14.27 8.64
N LYS A 133 0.69 15.60 8.49
CA LYS A 133 -0.44 16.41 8.99
C LYS A 133 -1.76 16.03 8.33
N HIS A 134 -1.74 15.78 7.02
CA HIS A 134 -2.94 15.38 6.28
C HIS A 134 -3.45 14.01 6.74
N GLU A 135 -2.56 13.02 6.87
CA GLU A 135 -2.89 11.67 7.33
C GLU A 135 -3.47 11.67 8.75
N LEU A 136 -2.81 12.35 9.70
CA LEU A 136 -3.30 12.48 11.07
C LEU A 136 -4.66 13.20 11.12
N GLY A 137 -4.82 14.26 10.32
CA GLY A 137 -6.09 14.98 10.21
C GLY A 137 -7.22 14.09 9.70
N MET A 138 -6.98 13.31 8.64
CA MET A 138 -7.95 12.36 8.10
C MET A 138 -8.29 11.26 9.10
N ASN A 139 -7.30 10.70 9.80
CA ASN A 139 -7.53 9.69 10.83
C ASN A 139 -8.41 10.21 11.97
N LEU A 140 -8.15 11.44 12.44
CA LEU A 140 -8.99 12.06 13.48
C LEU A 140 -10.42 12.30 13.00
N ILE A 141 -10.61 12.77 11.76
CA ILE A 141 -11.94 12.96 11.17
C ILE A 141 -12.69 11.63 11.09
N LEU A 142 -12.05 10.59 10.55
CA LEU A 142 -12.67 9.28 10.40
C LEU A 142 -12.98 8.62 11.75
N GLU A 143 -12.10 8.73 12.75
CA GLU A 143 -12.36 8.22 14.09
C GLU A 143 -13.50 8.99 14.77
N THR A 144 -13.57 10.31 14.58
CA THR A 144 -14.65 11.14 15.14
C THR A 144 -16.01 10.82 14.52
N LEU A 145 -16.04 10.50 13.22
CA LEU A 145 -17.28 10.22 12.49
C LEU A 145 -17.74 8.77 12.59
N PHE A 146 -16.81 7.81 12.49
CA PHE A 146 -17.10 6.38 12.33
C PHE A 146 -16.46 5.49 13.40
N GLY A 147 -15.68 6.05 14.32
CA GLY A 147 -15.05 5.33 15.42
C GLY A 147 -16.07 4.62 16.33
N LYS A 148 -15.57 3.79 17.24
CA LYS A 148 -16.42 2.88 18.06
C LYS A 148 -17.50 3.60 18.86
N LYS A 149 -17.23 4.84 19.30
CA LYS A 149 -18.14 5.67 20.09
C LYS A 149 -18.80 6.79 19.26
N ALA A 150 -18.53 6.84 17.96
CA ALA A 150 -18.99 7.91 17.09
C ALA A 150 -20.49 7.82 16.78
N PRO A 151 -21.14 8.95 16.47
CA PRO A 151 -22.57 8.98 16.17
C PRO A 151 -22.96 8.15 14.94
N TYR A 152 -22.09 8.06 13.93
CA TYR A 152 -22.35 7.33 12.67
C TYR A 152 -21.67 5.96 12.62
N ASN A 153 -21.41 5.34 13.78
CA ASN A 153 -20.81 4.01 13.80
C ASN A 153 -21.65 3.00 13.00
N MET A 154 -21.04 2.40 11.97
CA MET A 154 -21.74 1.53 11.01
C MET A 154 -22.37 0.30 11.66
N ASN A 155 -21.80 -0.24 12.74
CA ASN A 155 -22.41 -1.37 13.48
C ASN A 155 -23.67 -0.95 14.25
N ARG A 156 -23.81 0.34 14.55
CA ARG A 156 -24.99 0.92 15.20
C ARG A 156 -26.07 1.29 14.18
N CYS A 157 -25.66 1.74 12.98
CA CYS A 157 -26.57 2.03 11.87
C CYS A 157 -27.19 0.75 11.28
N MET A 158 -26.42 -0.33 11.12
CA MET A 158 -26.93 -1.60 10.58
C MET A 158 -27.88 -2.37 11.52
N LYS A 159 -27.97 -1.99 12.80
CA LYS A 159 -28.96 -2.54 13.75
C LYS A 159 -30.29 -1.76 13.77
N ARG A 160 -30.38 -0.66 13.01
CA ARG A 160 -31.56 0.21 12.95
C ARG A 160 -32.25 0.18 11.58
N ALA A 161 -31.79 -0.67 10.66
CA ALA A 161 -32.41 -0.92 9.36
C ALA A 161 -33.10 -2.29 9.39
#